data_AF-W2XQW9-F1
#
_entry.id   AF-W2XQW9-F1
#
_cell.length_a   1.000
_cell.length_b   1.000
_cell.length_c   1.000
_cell.angle_alpha   90.00
_cell.angle_beta   90.00
_cell.angle_gamma   90.00
#
_symmetry.space_group_name_H-M   'P 1'
#
loop_
_entity.id
_entity.type
_entity.pdbx_description
1 polymer ?
#
loop_
_entity_poly.entity_id
_entity_poly.type
_entity_poly.pdbx_seq_one_letter_code
_entity_poly.pdbx_strand_id
1 'polypeptide(L)'
;MSTGWACSHVVAAMSINEQFDLDLAATRLPTTKLSGGQRKIPNALTIDITGAKRFSTKLITRLQREPMYIHNWQVCKDFIFEEDGVETTEFITGRIKGAQMKNGVYQWRVKFVDGDELFYECQDIAEIIAASRNIGLDVTSLDEQA
;
A
#
# COMPACT_ATOMS: atom_id res chain seq x y z
N MET A 1 -26.52 4.26 -17.47
CA MET A 1 -25.37 5.09 -17.06
C MET A 1 -25.11 6.09 -18.17
N SER A 2 -25.67 7.30 -18.09
CA SER A 2 -25.30 8.37 -19.03
C SER A 2 -24.00 8.99 -18.53
N THR A 3 -22.97 8.97 -19.37
CA THR A 3 -21.77 9.77 -19.14
C THR A 3 -22.23 11.23 -19.14
N GLY A 4 -21.92 11.99 -18.08
CA GLY A 4 -22.28 13.42 -17.96
C GLY A 4 -21.54 14.34 -18.91
N TRP A 5 -21.12 13.84 -20.07
CA TRP A 5 -20.27 14.53 -21.04
C TRP A 5 -21.09 14.94 -22.26
N ALA A 6 -21.44 16.22 -22.30
CA ALA A 6 -21.85 16.99 -23.48
C ALA A 6 -20.80 16.98 -24.60
N CYS A 7 -21.10 16.54 -25.83
CA CYS A 7 -20.23 16.89 -26.97
C CYS A 7 -20.48 18.34 -27.40
N SER A 8 -19.44 19.05 -27.86
CA SER A 8 -19.49 20.49 -28.16
C SER A 8 -20.56 20.86 -29.20
N HIS A 9 -20.75 20.04 -30.23
CA HIS A 9 -21.77 20.27 -31.25
C HIS A 9 -23.21 20.14 -30.72
N VAL A 10 -23.43 19.27 -29.72
CA VAL A 10 -24.74 19.13 -29.08
C VAL A 10 -25.07 20.39 -28.28
N VAL A 11 -24.08 20.93 -27.56
CA VAL A 11 -24.23 22.19 -26.82
C VAL A 11 -24.47 23.37 -27.76
N ALA A 12 -23.76 23.42 -28.90
CA ALA A 12 -23.97 24.45 -29.92
C ALA A 12 -25.38 24.38 -30.53
N ALA A 13 -25.86 23.19 -30.87
CA ALA A 13 -27.22 23.01 -31.40
C ALA A 13 -28.30 23.42 -30.38
N MET A 14 -28.12 23.11 -29.09
CA MET A 14 -29.03 23.55 -28.03
C MET A 14 -29.03 25.06 -27.86
N SER A 15 -27.90 25.74 -28.07
CA SER A 15 -27.84 27.20 -28.02
C SER A 15 -28.51 27.86 -29.21
N ILE A 16 -28.32 27.33 -30.42
CA ILE A 16 -29.01 27.80 -31.63
C ILE A 16 -30.52 27.65 -31.49
N ASN A 17 -30.98 26.57 -30.85
CA ASN A 17 -32.40 26.30 -30.62
C ASN A 17 -32.97 27.05 -29.40
N GLU A 18 -32.24 28.01 -28.81
CA GLU A 18 -32.64 28.78 -27.62
C GLU A 18 -32.96 27.93 -26.37
N GLN A 19 -32.52 26.66 -26.36
CA GLN A 19 -32.70 25.74 -25.23
C GLN A 19 -31.58 25.87 -24.19
N PHE A 20 -30.48 26.56 -24.53
CA PHE A 20 -29.31 26.73 -23.68
C PHE A 20 -28.62 28.07 -23.92
N ASP A 21 -28.49 28.89 -22.87
CA ASP A 21 -27.77 30.16 -22.92
C ASP A 21 -26.27 29.94 -22.64
N LEU A 22 -25.46 30.01 -23.69
CA LEU A 22 -24.01 29.84 -23.64
C LEU A 22 -23.32 30.94 -22.83
N ASP A 23 -23.80 32.18 -22.90
CA ASP A 23 -23.17 33.33 -22.25
C ASP A 23 -23.42 33.28 -20.74
N LEU A 24 -24.64 32.94 -20.32
CA LEU A 24 -24.96 32.71 -18.91
C LEU A 24 -24.19 31.52 -18.32
N ALA A 25 -24.07 30.44 -19.09
CA ALA A 25 -23.33 29.25 -18.67
C ALA A 25 -21.83 29.52 -18.51
N ALA A 26 -21.21 30.24 -19.46
CA ALA A 26 -19.80 30.62 -19.39
C ALA A 26 -19.50 31.50 -18.17
N THR A 27 -20.45 32.33 -17.74
CA THR A 27 -20.30 33.19 -16.56
C THR A 27 -20.38 32.41 -15.24
N ARG A 28 -21.11 31.30 -15.20
CA ARG A 28 -21.32 30.49 -13.98
C ARG A 28 -20.34 29.32 -13.85
N LEU A 29 -19.82 28.83 -14.97
CA LEU A 29 -18.89 27.71 -14.96
C LEU A 29 -17.49 28.20 -14.60
N PRO A 30 -16.81 27.57 -13.62
CA PRO A 30 -15.43 27.91 -13.32
C PRO A 30 -14.55 27.59 -14.54
N THR A 31 -13.88 28.63 -15.06
CA THR A 31 -12.94 28.53 -16.20
C THR A 31 -11.66 27.78 -15.85
N THR A 32 -11.39 27.63 -14.56
CA THR A 32 -10.31 26.79 -14.02
C THR A 32 -10.89 25.50 -13.46
N LYS A 33 -10.26 24.37 -13.82
CA LYS A 33 -10.56 23.06 -13.25
C LYS A 33 -10.47 23.16 -11.73
N LEU A 34 -11.54 22.82 -11.00
CA LEU A 34 -11.45 22.65 -9.54
C LEU A 34 -10.29 21.72 -9.22
N SER A 35 -9.42 22.14 -8.31
CA SER A 35 -8.27 21.36 -7.83
C SER A 35 -8.78 20.10 -7.12
N GLY A 36 -9.06 19.08 -7.91
CA GLY A 36 -9.67 17.82 -7.48
C GLY A 36 -9.39 16.70 -8.46
N GLY A 37 -8.34 16.84 -9.28
CA GLY A 37 -7.85 15.73 -10.09
C GLY A 37 -7.56 14.54 -9.16
N GLN A 38 -8.04 13.35 -9.55
CA GLN A 38 -7.76 12.11 -8.85
C GLN A 38 -6.27 12.07 -8.51
N ARG A 39 -5.95 12.02 -7.20
CA ARG A 39 -4.55 12.01 -6.74
C ARG A 39 -3.84 10.90 -7.50
N LYS A 40 -2.75 11.23 -8.19
CA LYS A 40 -1.90 10.21 -8.81
C LYS A 40 -1.53 9.23 -7.70
N ILE A 41 -1.76 7.94 -7.94
CA ILE A 41 -1.25 6.89 -7.05
C ILE A 41 0.27 7.09 -7.03
N PRO A 42 0.87 7.47 -5.90
CA PRO A 42 2.29 7.77 -5.85
C PRO A 42 3.10 6.53 -6.21
N ASN A 43 4.19 6.73 -6.94
CA ASN A 43 5.08 5.64 -7.36
C ASN A 43 5.84 5.11 -6.13
N ALA A 44 6.40 3.91 -6.24
CA ALA A 44 7.17 3.25 -5.17
C ALA A 44 8.36 4.09 -4.64
N LEU A 45 8.83 5.05 -5.45
CA LEU A 45 9.95 5.95 -5.15
C LEU A 45 9.51 7.33 -4.62
N THR A 46 8.21 7.60 -4.52
CA THR A 46 7.73 8.87 -3.97
C THR A 46 7.89 8.82 -2.45
N ILE A 47 8.94 9.47 -1.94
CA ILE A 47 9.15 9.69 -0.51
C ILE A 47 8.13 10.75 -0.09
N ASP A 48 7.08 10.35 0.61
CA ASP A 48 6.10 11.30 1.12
C ASP A 48 6.70 12.07 2.30
N ILE A 49 6.42 13.37 2.35
CA ILE A 49 7.01 14.32 3.31
C ILE A 49 6.57 13.99 4.76
N THR A 50 5.58 13.11 4.93
CA THR A 50 5.02 12.68 6.21
C THR A 50 5.75 11.51 6.88
N GLY A 51 6.82 10.94 6.30
CA GLY A 51 7.63 9.89 6.95
C GLY A 51 6.93 8.53 7.14
N ALA A 52 5.66 8.42 6.74
CA ALA A 52 4.90 7.17 6.83
C ALA A 52 5.41 6.16 5.79
N LYS A 53 5.97 5.05 6.26
CA LYS A 53 6.42 3.93 5.43
C LYS A 53 5.21 3.29 4.76
N ARG A 54 5.27 3.06 3.44
CA ARG A 54 4.19 2.46 2.65
C ARG A 54 4.59 1.11 2.08
N PHE A 55 3.61 0.20 2.04
CA PHE A 55 3.67 -1.03 1.24
C PHE A 55 3.46 -0.70 -0.24
N SER A 56 4.26 -1.29 -1.12
CA SER A 56 4.22 -1.11 -2.57
C SER A 56 4.42 -2.45 -3.26
N THR A 57 3.88 -2.61 -4.48
CA THR A 57 4.10 -3.80 -5.32
C THR A 57 5.57 -4.04 -5.68
N LYS A 58 6.44 -3.04 -5.53
CA LYS A 58 7.88 -3.13 -5.78
C LYS A 58 8.72 -3.26 -4.49
N LEU A 59 8.18 -3.93 -3.47
CA LEU A 59 8.82 -4.05 -2.17
C LEU A 59 10.21 -4.69 -2.24
N ILE A 60 10.37 -5.77 -3.00
CA ILE A 60 11.65 -6.51 -3.17
C ILE A 60 12.76 -5.58 -3.69
N THR A 61 12.48 -4.81 -4.75
CA THR A 61 13.46 -3.87 -5.33
C THR A 61 13.86 -2.79 -4.32
N ARG A 62 12.93 -2.39 -3.44
CA ARG A 62 13.21 -1.41 -2.39
C ARG A 62 14.06 -2.02 -1.27
N LEU A 63 13.75 -3.24 -0.84
CA LEU A 63 14.50 -3.95 0.19
C LEU A 63 15.97 -4.17 -0.17
N GLN A 64 16.26 -4.42 -1.45
CA GLN A 64 17.64 -4.55 -1.94
C GLN A 64 18.45 -3.26 -1.85
N ARG A 65 17.80 -2.09 -1.95
CA ARG A 65 18.46 -0.78 -1.86
C ARG A 65 18.48 -0.23 -0.44
N GLU A 66 17.39 -0.46 0.30
CA GLU A 66 17.15 0.05 1.64
C GLU A 66 16.75 -1.13 2.57
N PRO A 67 17.69 -1.97 3.03
CA PRO A 67 17.38 -3.16 3.83
C PRO A 67 16.62 -2.84 5.12
N MET A 68 16.87 -1.66 5.71
CA MET A 68 16.21 -1.20 6.94
C MET A 68 14.86 -0.52 6.71
N TYR A 69 14.38 -0.42 5.46
CA TYR A 69 13.11 0.24 5.14
C TYR A 69 11.94 -0.36 5.93
N ILE A 70 11.90 -1.68 6.09
CA ILE A 70 10.84 -2.41 6.79
C ILE A 70 11.10 -2.62 8.29
N HIS A 71 12.07 -1.90 8.86
CA HIS A 71 12.32 -1.96 10.31
C HIS A 71 11.05 -1.60 11.11
N ASN A 72 10.76 -2.42 12.13
CA ASN A 72 9.59 -2.40 13.00
C ASN A 72 8.24 -2.69 12.32
N TRP A 73 8.21 -3.15 11.08
CA TRP A 73 6.96 -3.61 10.48
C TRP A 73 6.44 -4.87 11.19
N GLN A 74 5.13 -4.94 11.34
CA GLN A 74 4.44 -6.12 11.86
C GLN A 74 4.27 -7.16 10.75
N VAL A 75 4.41 -8.42 11.11
CA VAL A 75 4.18 -9.57 10.23
C VAL A 75 3.41 -10.64 10.98
N CYS A 76 2.74 -11.50 10.24
CA CYS A 76 2.03 -12.67 10.73
C CYS A 76 2.41 -13.86 9.84
N LYS A 77 2.71 -14.98 10.47
CA LYS A 77 3.00 -16.23 9.78
C LYS A 77 2.24 -17.37 10.46
N ASP A 78 1.78 -18.32 9.66
CA ASP A 78 1.23 -19.58 10.12
C ASP A 78 2.35 -20.54 10.56
N PHE A 79 2.12 -21.20 11.69
CA PHE A 79 2.96 -22.25 12.23
C PHE A 79 2.08 -23.48 12.46
N ILE A 80 2.62 -24.66 12.14
CA ILE A 80 1.95 -25.94 12.34
C ILE A 80 2.48 -26.52 13.65
N PHE A 81 1.56 -26.77 14.57
CA PHE A 81 1.83 -27.43 15.84
C PHE A 81 1.14 -28.79 15.84
N GLU A 82 1.82 -29.81 16.36
CA GLU A 82 1.24 -31.14 16.54
C GLU A 82 1.04 -31.37 18.04
N GLU A 83 -0.21 -31.54 18.46
CA GLU A 83 -0.57 -31.85 19.84
C GLU A 83 -1.54 -33.04 19.83
N ASP A 84 -1.20 -34.10 20.60
CA ASP A 84 -1.99 -35.34 20.68
C ASP A 84 -2.36 -35.98 19.32
N GLY A 85 -1.49 -35.83 18.31
CA GLY A 85 -1.69 -36.35 16.95
C GLY A 85 -2.67 -35.54 16.09
N VAL A 86 -3.05 -34.34 16.54
CA VAL A 86 -3.84 -33.37 15.78
C VAL A 86 -2.94 -32.22 15.38
N GLU A 87 -2.78 -32.00 14.07
CA GLU A 87 -2.10 -30.83 13.53
C GLU A 87 -3.02 -29.60 13.63
N THR A 88 -2.55 -28.57 14.34
CA THR A 88 -3.22 -27.27 14.46
C THR A 88 -2.35 -26.20 13.80
N THR A 89 -2.96 -25.38 12.94
CA THR A 89 -2.29 -24.23 12.33
C THR A 89 -2.63 -22.97 13.12
N GLU A 90 -1.62 -22.31 13.65
CA GLU A 90 -1.78 -21.04 14.37
C GLU A 90 -1.09 -19.89 13.66
N PHE A 91 -1.73 -18.72 13.68
CA PHE A 91 -1.19 -17.50 13.11
C PHE A 91 -0.48 -16.69 14.20
N ILE A 92 0.85 -16.64 14.13
CA ILE A 92 1.67 -15.95 15.12
C ILE A 92 2.20 -14.65 14.54
N THR A 93 2.00 -13.57 15.30
CA THR A 93 2.49 -12.24 14.95
C THR A 93 3.95 -12.06 15.35
N GLY A 94 4.65 -11.20 14.62
CA GLY A 94 6.05 -10.90 14.85
C GLY A 94 6.45 -9.53 14.33
N ARG A 95 7.69 -9.14 14.64
CA ARG A 95 8.26 -7.84 14.27
C ARG A 95 9.60 -7.99 13.60
N ILE A 96 9.78 -7.25 12.51
CA ILE A 96 11.07 -7.14 11.83
C ILE A 96 12.00 -6.25 12.66
N LYS A 97 13.07 -6.82 13.19
CA LYS A 97 14.03 -6.15 14.10
C LYS A 97 15.31 -5.69 13.42
N GLY A 98 15.61 -6.18 12.23
CA GLY A 98 16.81 -5.77 11.51
C GLY A 98 17.09 -6.65 10.30
N ALA A 99 18.15 -6.30 9.57
CA ALA A 99 18.67 -7.09 8.46
C ALA A 99 20.16 -7.36 8.68
N GLN A 100 20.61 -8.54 8.28
CA GLN A 100 22.01 -8.93 8.21
C GLN A 100 22.36 -9.34 6.80
N MET A 101 23.64 -9.25 6.42
CA MET A 101 24.11 -9.78 5.14
C MET A 101 24.92 -11.04 5.40
N LYS A 102 24.49 -12.17 4.82
CA LYS A 102 25.13 -13.48 4.95
C LYS A 102 25.37 -14.04 3.54
N ASN A 103 26.62 -14.38 3.22
CA ASN A 103 27.01 -14.88 1.89
C ASN A 103 26.58 -13.99 0.72
N GLY A 104 26.55 -12.67 0.91
CA GLY A 104 26.11 -11.71 -0.12
C GLY A 104 24.60 -11.57 -0.28
N VAL A 105 23.81 -12.26 0.54
CA VAL A 105 22.34 -12.19 0.54
C VAL A 105 21.86 -11.50 1.82
N TYR A 106 20.91 -10.58 1.70
CA TYR A 106 20.25 -9.97 2.85
C TYR A 106 19.26 -10.94 3.49
N GLN A 107 19.33 -11.05 4.81
CA GLN A 107 18.40 -11.81 5.63
C GLN A 107 17.79 -10.89 6.70
N TRP A 108 16.46 -10.86 6.79
CA TRP A 108 15.72 -10.09 7.78
C TRP A 108 15.41 -10.93 8.99
N ARG A 109 15.74 -10.39 10.16
CA ARG A 109 15.42 -10.99 11.45
C ARG A 109 14.03 -10.57 11.88
N VAL A 110 13.17 -11.55 12.12
CA VAL A 110 11.83 -11.37 12.66
C VAL A 110 11.78 -12.01 14.03
N LYS A 111 11.33 -11.24 15.03
CA LYS A 111 11.05 -11.73 16.37
C LYS A 111 9.55 -11.94 16.52
N PHE A 112 9.11 -13.18 16.67
CA PHE A 112 7.73 -13.56 16.91
C PHE A 112 7.36 -13.43 18.40
N VAL A 113 6.07 -13.33 18.69
CA VAL A 113 5.55 -13.13 20.06
C VAL A 113 5.76 -14.36 20.94
N ASP A 114 5.79 -15.55 20.35
CA ASP A 114 6.17 -16.82 21.00
C ASP A 114 7.62 -16.85 21.52
N GLY A 115 8.45 -15.90 21.09
CA GLY A 115 9.85 -15.77 21.50
C GLY A 115 10.85 -16.19 20.43
N ASP A 116 10.41 -16.80 19.33
CA ASP A 116 11.29 -17.27 18.28
C ASP A 116 11.84 -16.11 17.42
N GLU A 117 13.13 -16.20 17.09
CA GLU A 117 13.79 -15.31 16.14
C GLU A 117 14.17 -16.07 14.87
N LEU A 118 13.49 -15.75 13.77
CA LEU A 118 13.71 -16.37 12.48
C LEU A 118 14.31 -15.38 11.49
N PHE A 119 15.06 -15.92 10.53
CA PHE A 119 15.71 -15.15 9.48
C PHE A 119 15.12 -15.52 8.13
N TYR A 120 14.72 -14.51 7.36
CA TYR A 120 14.07 -14.67 6.06
C TYR A 120 14.83 -13.93 4.97
N GLU A 121 14.92 -14.53 3.79
CA GLU A 121 15.51 -13.84 2.64
C GLU A 121 14.55 -12.79 2.07
N CYS A 122 15.02 -12.03 1.08
CA CYS A 122 14.29 -10.89 0.52
C CYS A 122 12.93 -11.29 -0.06
N GLN A 123 12.88 -12.45 -0.72
CA GLN A 123 11.64 -12.97 -1.31
C GLN A 123 10.67 -13.41 -0.20
N ASP A 124 11.14 -14.27 0.71
CA ASP A 124 10.32 -14.81 1.80
C ASP A 124 9.72 -13.71 2.67
N ILE A 125 10.53 -12.70 3.06
CA ILE A 125 10.02 -11.61 3.89
C ILE A 125 8.98 -10.77 3.15
N ALA A 126 9.14 -10.56 1.85
CA ALA A 126 8.16 -9.82 1.04
C ALA A 126 6.84 -10.59 0.92
N GLU A 127 6.91 -11.92 0.78
CA GLU A 127 5.75 -12.81 0.75
C GLU A 127 5.03 -12.85 2.10
N ILE A 128 5.77 -12.96 3.21
CA ILE A 128 5.21 -12.90 4.56
C ILE A 128 4.48 -11.56 4.78
N ILE A 129 5.09 -10.43 4.40
CA ILE A 129 4.46 -9.11 4.53
C ILE A 129 3.17 -9.04 3.68
N ALA A 130 3.20 -9.57 2.46
CA ALA A 130 2.03 -9.59 1.59
C ALA A 130 0.91 -10.49 2.16
N ALA A 131 1.25 -11.68 2.66
CA ALA A 131 0.32 -12.60 3.29
C ALA A 131 -0.31 -12.01 4.56
N SER A 132 0.51 -11.39 5.41
CA SER A 132 0.06 -10.67 6.62
C SER A 132 -1.01 -9.63 6.29
N ARG A 133 -0.77 -8.84 5.24
CA ARG A 133 -1.72 -7.84 4.77
C ARG A 133 -3.01 -8.46 4.22
N ASN A 134 -2.92 -9.60 3.52
CA ASN A 134 -4.09 -10.30 2.99
C ASN A 134 -5.00 -10.85 4.11
N ILE A 135 -4.43 -11.17 5.27
CA ILE A 135 -5.17 -11.61 6.47
C ILE A 135 -5.74 -10.40 7.26
N GLY A 136 -5.40 -9.17 6.86
CA GLY A 136 -5.95 -7.93 7.44
C GLY A 136 -5.04 -7.27 8.49
N LEU A 137 -3.80 -7.73 8.66
CA LEU A 137 -2.84 -7.10 9.57
C LEU A 137 -2.33 -5.76 8.98
N ASP A 138 -2.34 -4.70 9.80
CA ASP A 138 -1.61 -3.47 9.46
C ASP A 138 -0.11 -3.63 9.71
N VAL A 139 0.59 -4.09 8.68
CA VAL A 139 2.04 -4.31 8.66
C VAL A 139 2.87 -3.05 8.90
N THR A 140 2.29 -1.85 8.68
CA THR A 140 3.00 -0.57 8.79
C THR A 140 2.81 0.13 10.13
N SER A 141 1.94 -0.42 10.99
CA SER A 141 1.66 0.14 12.31
C SER A 141 2.94 0.19 13.16
N LEU A 142 3.27 1.39 13.62
CA LEU A 142 4.24 1.60 14.68
C LEU A 142 3.41 1.63 15.96
N ASP A 143 3.60 0.69 16.89
CA ASP A 143 2.94 0.83 18.18
C ASP A 143 3.33 2.18 18.80
N GLU A 144 2.32 2.94 19.19
CA GLU A 144 2.44 3.95 20.25
C GLU A 144 2.64 3.20 21.57
N GLN A 145 3.88 2.81 21.86
CA GLN A 145 4.26 2.41 23.22
C GLN A 145 5.40 3.32 23.67
N ALA A 146 4.97 4.42 24.30
CA ALA A 146 5.71 5.18 25.28
C ALA A 146 5.72 4.44 26.63
#